data_AF-A0A1I8IB62-F1
#
_entry.id   AF-A0A1I8IB62-F1
#
_cell.length_a   1.000
_cell.length_b   1.000
_cell.length_c   1.000
_cell.angle_alpha   90.00
_cell.angle_beta   90.00
_cell.angle_gamma   90.00
#
_symmetry.space_group_name_H-M   'P 1'
#
loop_
_entity.id
_entity.type
_entity.pdbx_description
1 polymer ?
#
loop_
_entity_poly.entity_id
_entity_poly.type
_entity_poly.pdbx_seq_one_letter_code
_entity_poly.pdbx_strand_id
1 'polypeptide(L)'
;AVGAISHGIENLIGCLSNENERIACNGLTALINLSTTDSLRHKVLHQGLLNALQNPLGSKSLLVQQRAATAVACFVCEPGPREDFRKSGKCLPLLVPLLMSDSDPVRRAACWAVAVLAADAETANEIYKLKGLELLQAINKSDTKRNKFSEIALNKLLDSNLNLKYALTGYLSTTDRIPDLFYDPGQLRPEDHLPSLEAFGRQEVNTRRPVLLLNAQPPPPPPETLNDAATEADSEEQKSSQQMDDSKATPTGRRSKSKGKRGDAEAAAAAAAATAAAAAAAAAAAAAVEATPKPYSPPEDAGLRRCIEEAERLVAQSGSAREEIQQLAGLVSERMGGAIEHGELMQFGYELPLSQLKFALKSNVVPIGLVSAGIHCHRALLFKFLADRVGINCTLVRGQYNRAWNEVWLTESEGQRSHPPSQFVVDLVFEPGRLLKPDSIEACSYKKI
;
A
#
# COMPACT_ATOMS: atom_id res chain seq x y z
N ALA A 1 -0.52 15.56 46.30
CA ALA A 1 -0.89 16.22 45.03
C ALA A 1 -1.21 15.22 43.91
N VAL A 2 -0.31 14.28 43.59
CA VAL A 2 -0.48 13.34 42.46
C VAL A 2 -1.75 12.47 42.56
N GLY A 3 -2.07 11.92 43.74
CA GLY A 3 -3.28 11.10 43.93
C GLY A 3 -4.61 11.87 43.80
N ALA A 4 -4.63 13.17 44.15
CA ALA A 4 -5.83 14.01 44.00
C ALA A 4 -6.13 14.32 42.53
N ILE A 5 -5.09 14.47 41.70
CA ILE A 5 -5.24 14.68 40.26
C ILE A 5 -5.79 13.42 39.58
N SER A 6 -5.25 12.24 39.91
CA SER A 6 -5.74 10.97 39.37
C SER A 6 -7.21 10.72 39.74
N HIS A 7 -7.58 10.95 41.00
CA HIS A 7 -8.98 10.80 41.43
C HIS A 7 -9.92 11.81 40.77
N GLY A 8 -9.46 13.06 40.55
CA GLY A 8 -10.22 14.05 39.82
C GLY A 8 -10.50 13.65 38.37
N ILE A 9 -9.51 13.08 37.67
CA ILE A 9 -9.69 12.61 36.29
C ILE A 9 -10.62 11.39 36.24
N GLU A 10 -10.51 10.42 37.15
CA GLU A 10 -11.44 9.29 37.25
C GLU A 10 -12.90 9.75 37.41
N ASN A 11 -13.13 10.73 38.27
CA ASN A 11 -14.46 11.31 38.46
C ASN A 11 -14.98 11.98 37.18
N LEU A 12 -14.12 12.74 36.48
CA LEU A 12 -14.47 13.32 35.18
C LEU A 12 -14.78 12.25 34.14
N ILE A 13 -14.03 11.15 34.12
CA ILE A 13 -14.29 10.01 33.23
C ILE A 13 -15.64 9.36 33.57
N GLY A 14 -15.95 9.21 34.86
CA GLY A 14 -17.23 8.69 35.34
C GLY A 14 -18.43 9.52 34.89
N CYS A 15 -18.27 10.85 34.75
CA CYS A 15 -19.33 11.73 34.25
C CYS A 15 -19.80 11.40 32.83
N LEU A 16 -18.97 10.76 31.99
CA LEU A 16 -19.32 10.44 30.59
C LEU A 16 -20.43 9.40 30.47
N SER A 17 -20.62 8.56 31.49
CA SER A 17 -21.67 7.53 31.52
C SER A 17 -22.95 8.01 32.21
N ASN A 18 -23.03 9.29 32.59
CA ASN A 18 -24.20 9.83 33.25
C ASN A 18 -25.34 10.08 32.25
N GLU A 19 -26.56 9.74 32.62
CA GLU A 19 -27.76 9.98 31.80
C GLU A 19 -28.02 11.47 31.55
N ASN A 20 -27.58 12.34 32.47
CA ASN A 20 -27.71 13.77 32.33
C ASN A 20 -26.68 14.32 31.34
N GLU A 21 -27.16 14.69 30.15
CA GLU A 21 -26.37 15.24 29.05
C GLU A 21 -25.50 16.44 29.45
N ARG A 22 -25.96 17.28 30.39
CA ARG A 22 -25.19 18.45 30.86
C ARG A 22 -23.97 18.02 31.66
N ILE A 23 -24.10 16.98 32.48
CA ILE A 23 -22.99 16.43 33.28
C ILE A 23 -21.96 15.80 32.36
N ALA A 24 -22.41 14.96 31.41
CA ALA A 24 -21.53 14.35 30.42
C ALA A 24 -20.80 15.40 29.56
N CYS A 25 -21.51 16.43 29.09
CA CYS A 25 -20.94 17.51 28.30
C CYS A 25 -19.89 18.33 29.07
N ASN A 26 -20.18 18.69 30.33
CA ASN A 26 -19.25 19.43 31.16
C ASN A 26 -18.02 18.60 31.50
N GLY A 27 -18.19 17.31 31.78
CA GLY A 27 -17.09 16.36 31.97
C GLY A 27 -16.18 16.28 30.74
N LEU A 28 -16.75 16.09 29.56
CA LEU A 28 -16.01 16.10 28.29
C LEU A 28 -15.27 17.41 28.05
N THR A 29 -15.90 18.55 28.32
CA THR A 29 -15.29 19.87 28.13
C THR A 29 -14.09 20.05 29.06
N ALA A 30 -14.22 19.64 30.33
CA ALA A 30 -13.10 19.66 31.27
C ALA A 30 -11.95 18.78 30.78
N LEU A 31 -12.22 17.55 30.33
CA LEU A 31 -11.20 16.64 29.79
C LEU A 31 -10.52 17.23 28.55
N ILE A 32 -11.27 17.80 27.59
CA ILE A 32 -10.71 18.47 26.41
C ILE A 32 -9.73 19.57 26.83
N ASN A 33 -10.07 20.38 27.83
CA ASN A 33 -9.16 21.42 28.31
C ASN A 33 -7.87 20.83 28.90
N LEU A 34 -7.94 19.68 29.58
CA LEU A 34 -6.76 18.97 30.09
C LEU A 34 -5.88 18.41 28.98
N SER A 35 -6.42 18.14 27.78
CA SER A 35 -5.67 17.61 26.65
C SER A 35 -4.60 18.58 26.12
N THR A 36 -4.67 19.86 26.49
CA THR A 36 -3.66 20.88 26.13
C THR A 36 -2.31 20.63 26.78
N THR A 37 -2.26 19.82 27.85
CA THR A 37 -1.04 19.47 28.57
C THR A 37 -0.67 18.00 28.31
N ASP A 38 0.51 17.76 27.72
CA ASP A 38 0.95 16.41 27.31
C ASP A 38 0.98 15.41 28.46
N SER A 39 1.50 15.82 29.63
CA SER A 39 1.59 14.94 30.80
C SER A 39 0.22 14.52 31.36
N LEU A 40 -0.81 15.35 31.18
CA LEU A 40 -2.18 15.03 31.58
C LEU A 40 -2.88 14.17 30.53
N ARG A 41 -2.56 14.38 29.24
CA ARG A 41 -3.10 13.58 28.14
C ARG A 41 -2.86 12.08 28.35
N HIS A 42 -1.62 11.70 28.64
CA HIS A 42 -1.27 10.30 28.91
C HIS A 42 -1.97 9.73 30.15
N LYS A 43 -2.10 10.53 31.23
CA LYS A 43 -2.78 10.08 32.46
C LYS A 43 -4.26 9.80 32.23
N VAL A 44 -4.93 10.69 31.49
CA VAL A 44 -6.35 10.54 31.14
C VAL A 44 -6.57 9.29 30.26
N LEU A 45 -5.68 9.05 29.29
CA LEU A 45 -5.75 7.86 28.45
C LEU A 45 -5.55 6.57 29.26
N HIS A 46 -4.54 6.55 30.14
CA HIS A 46 -4.26 5.39 31.01
C HIS A 46 -5.42 5.06 31.96
N GLN A 47 -6.25 6.04 32.33
CA GLN A 47 -7.44 5.85 33.15
C GLN A 47 -8.68 5.39 32.37
N GLY A 48 -8.53 5.02 31.08
CA GLY A 48 -9.59 4.34 30.33
C GLY A 48 -10.54 5.26 29.58
N LEU A 49 -10.14 6.50 29.26
CA LEU A 49 -10.95 7.45 28.49
C LEU A 49 -11.51 6.84 27.19
N LEU A 50 -10.70 6.10 26.44
CA LEU A 50 -11.12 5.56 25.14
C LEU A 50 -12.34 4.65 25.24
N ASN A 51 -12.46 3.87 26.33
CA ASN A 51 -13.63 3.05 26.60
C ASN A 51 -14.84 3.90 27.01
N ALA A 52 -14.61 4.93 27.83
CA ALA A 52 -15.67 5.82 28.30
C ALA A 52 -16.28 6.69 27.18
N LEU A 53 -15.57 6.92 26.08
CA LEU A 53 -16.06 7.69 24.92
C LEU A 53 -17.15 6.98 24.11
N GLN A 54 -17.37 5.67 24.30
CA GLN A 54 -18.39 4.91 23.58
C GLN A 54 -19.80 5.46 23.83
N ASN A 55 -20.16 5.70 25.10
CA ASN A 55 -21.50 6.19 25.46
C ASN A 55 -21.76 7.61 24.92
N PRO A 56 -20.85 8.59 25.07
CA PRO A 56 -21.06 9.92 24.51
C PRO A 56 -21.12 9.98 22.98
N LEU A 57 -20.34 9.17 22.26
CA LEU A 57 -20.38 9.12 20.79
C LEU A 57 -21.73 8.58 20.29
N GLY A 58 -22.31 7.61 20.99
CA GLY A 58 -23.64 7.06 20.70
C GLY A 58 -24.82 7.83 21.32
N SER A 59 -24.59 8.97 21.98
CA SER A 59 -25.64 9.74 22.65
C SER A 59 -26.65 10.32 21.65
N LYS A 60 -27.88 10.59 22.10
CA LYS A 60 -28.88 11.34 21.30
C LYS A 60 -28.62 12.84 21.30
N SER A 61 -27.81 13.32 22.24
CA SER A 61 -27.52 14.74 22.39
C SER A 61 -26.46 15.20 21.41
N LEU A 62 -26.83 16.10 20.50
CA LEU A 62 -25.91 16.68 19.51
C LEU A 62 -24.71 17.37 20.18
N LEU A 63 -24.93 18.00 21.35
CA LEU A 63 -23.86 18.67 22.08
C LEU A 63 -22.87 17.66 22.68
N VAL A 64 -23.36 16.56 23.25
CA VAL A 64 -22.51 15.49 23.80
C VAL A 64 -21.72 14.82 22.67
N GLN A 65 -22.37 14.50 21.55
CA GLN A 65 -21.70 13.93 20.37
C GLN A 65 -20.58 14.85 19.85
N GLN A 66 -20.85 16.15 19.72
CA GLN A 66 -19.86 17.15 19.30
C GLN A 66 -18.64 17.13 20.23
N ARG A 67 -18.86 17.17 21.55
CA ARG A 67 -17.77 17.18 22.54
C ARG A 67 -17.03 15.85 22.56
N ALA A 68 -17.73 14.73 22.40
CA ALA A 68 -17.11 13.41 22.31
C ALA A 68 -16.18 13.30 21.09
N ALA A 69 -16.64 13.69 19.92
CA ALA A 69 -15.80 13.70 18.70
C ALA A 69 -14.60 14.66 18.84
N THR A 70 -14.80 15.82 19.48
CA THR A 70 -13.71 16.75 19.80
C THR A 70 -12.68 16.12 20.74
N ALA A 71 -13.13 15.40 21.78
CA ALA A 71 -12.25 14.69 22.69
C ALA A 71 -11.44 13.61 21.96
N VAL A 72 -12.04 12.87 21.01
CA VAL A 72 -11.30 11.93 20.15
C VAL A 72 -10.17 12.65 19.41
N ALA A 73 -10.44 13.76 18.72
CA ALA A 73 -9.43 14.50 17.97
C ALA A 73 -8.28 15.03 18.87
N CYS A 74 -8.60 15.43 20.09
CA CYS A 74 -7.66 15.99 21.07
C CYS A 74 -6.76 14.95 21.75
N PHE A 75 -7.29 13.77 22.07
CA PHE A 75 -6.58 12.73 22.82
C PHE A 75 -5.96 11.65 21.93
N VAL A 76 -6.50 11.45 20.73
CA VAL A 76 -6.12 10.37 19.81
C VAL A 76 -5.26 10.92 18.66
N CYS A 77 -4.37 11.86 18.95
CA CYS A 77 -3.50 12.51 17.94
C CYS A 77 -2.17 11.77 17.71
N GLU A 78 -1.70 11.01 18.69
CA GLU A 78 -0.44 10.27 18.64
C GLU A 78 -0.62 8.84 18.10
N PRO A 79 0.44 8.18 17.58
CA PRO A 79 0.34 6.83 17.02
C PRO A 79 -0.18 5.77 18.02
N GLY A 80 0.32 5.76 19.26
CA GLY A 80 -0.09 4.78 20.28
C GLY A 80 -1.58 4.87 20.63
N PRO A 81 -2.10 6.05 21.04
CA PRO A 81 -3.53 6.22 21.29
C PRO A 81 -4.41 5.91 20.08
N ARG A 82 -3.96 6.19 18.85
CA ARG A 82 -4.67 5.82 17.62
C ARG A 82 -4.81 4.31 17.48
N GLU A 83 -3.73 3.58 17.73
CA GLU A 83 -3.73 2.12 17.70
C GLU A 83 -4.70 1.54 18.74
N ASP A 84 -4.67 2.04 19.98
CA ASP A 84 -5.57 1.61 21.05
C ASP A 84 -7.04 1.92 20.73
N PHE A 85 -7.31 3.10 20.17
CA PHE A 85 -8.65 3.51 19.74
C PHE A 85 -9.18 2.58 18.63
N ARG A 86 -8.34 2.23 17.65
CA ARG A 86 -8.69 1.28 16.59
C ARG A 86 -8.93 -0.13 17.16
N LYS A 87 -8.03 -0.64 18.00
CA LYS A 87 -8.15 -1.97 18.64
C LYS A 87 -9.42 -2.12 19.46
N SER A 88 -9.94 -1.03 20.03
CA SER A 88 -11.22 -1.06 20.75
C SER A 88 -12.39 -1.52 19.87
N GLY A 89 -12.33 -1.29 18.55
CA GLY A 89 -13.33 -1.70 17.54
C GLY A 89 -14.72 -1.06 17.67
N LYS A 90 -15.03 -0.40 18.79
CA LYS A 90 -16.37 0.07 19.15
C LYS A 90 -16.61 1.54 18.83
N CYS A 91 -15.59 2.38 18.94
CA CYS A 91 -15.74 3.83 18.79
C CYS A 91 -15.83 4.28 17.32
N LEU A 92 -15.09 3.63 16.41
CA LEU A 92 -15.11 3.97 14.98
C LEU A 92 -16.50 3.81 14.34
N PRO A 93 -17.25 2.70 14.54
CA PRO A 93 -18.62 2.57 14.04
C PRO A 93 -19.61 3.61 14.58
N LEU A 94 -19.32 4.23 15.73
CA LEU A 94 -20.13 5.31 16.29
C LEU A 94 -19.71 6.68 15.73
N LEU A 95 -18.41 6.89 15.50
CA LEU A 95 -17.87 8.16 15.01
C LEU A 95 -18.14 8.39 13.53
N VAL A 96 -17.94 7.38 12.67
CA VAL A 96 -18.04 7.53 11.22
C VAL A 96 -19.44 8.00 10.76
N PRO A 97 -20.56 7.47 11.29
CA PRO A 97 -21.89 7.98 10.95
C PRO A 97 -22.13 9.45 11.32
N LEU A 98 -21.41 10.00 12.32
CA LEU A 98 -21.55 11.41 12.72
C LEU A 98 -21.08 12.38 11.62
N LEU A 99 -20.31 11.91 10.63
CA LEU A 99 -19.97 12.68 9.43
C LEU A 99 -21.22 13.16 8.68
N MET A 100 -22.31 12.40 8.72
CA MET A 100 -23.58 12.73 8.07
C MET A 100 -24.62 13.36 9.00
N SER A 101 -24.23 13.77 10.22
CA SER A 101 -25.13 14.48 11.15
C SER A 101 -25.69 15.74 10.50
N ASP A 102 -26.93 16.14 10.81
CA ASP A 102 -27.49 17.41 10.34
C ASP A 102 -26.91 18.63 11.09
N SER A 103 -26.31 18.39 12.25
CA SER A 103 -25.65 19.43 13.05
C SER A 103 -24.26 19.74 12.50
N ASP A 104 -24.07 20.98 12.05
CA ASP A 104 -22.79 21.46 11.54
C ASP A 104 -21.64 21.34 12.59
N PRO A 105 -21.82 21.75 13.86
CA PRO A 105 -20.80 21.53 14.89
C PRO A 105 -20.39 20.06 15.07
N VAL A 106 -21.34 19.12 15.00
CA VAL A 106 -21.07 17.68 15.12
C VAL A 106 -20.28 17.18 13.91
N ARG A 107 -20.71 17.54 12.69
CA ARG A 107 -19.99 17.16 11.46
C ARG A 107 -18.56 17.68 11.48
N ARG A 108 -18.33 18.95 11.83
CA ARG A 108 -16.97 19.52 11.91
C ARG A 108 -16.10 18.76 12.91
N ALA A 109 -16.62 18.46 14.09
CA ALA A 109 -15.89 17.71 15.12
C ALA A 109 -15.58 16.27 14.65
N ALA A 110 -16.54 15.61 14.00
CA ALA A 110 -16.36 14.28 13.43
C ALA A 110 -15.32 14.29 12.29
N CYS A 111 -15.38 15.26 11.37
CA CYS A 111 -14.39 15.42 10.31
C CYS A 111 -12.98 15.65 10.88
N TRP A 112 -12.84 16.48 11.92
CA TRP A 112 -11.53 16.67 12.56
C TRP A 112 -11.01 15.39 13.21
N ALA A 113 -11.84 14.67 13.96
CA ALA A 113 -11.47 13.39 14.55
C ALA A 113 -11.05 12.36 13.49
N VAL A 114 -11.82 12.23 12.40
CA VAL A 114 -11.48 11.33 11.28
C VAL A 114 -10.20 11.76 10.58
N ALA A 115 -9.94 13.06 10.40
CA ALA A 115 -8.68 13.55 9.82
C ALA A 115 -7.45 13.17 10.66
N VAL A 116 -7.59 13.20 11.99
CA VAL A 116 -6.53 12.78 12.91
C VAL A 116 -6.32 11.26 12.86
N LEU A 117 -7.42 10.49 12.90
CA LEU A 117 -7.38 9.03 12.86
C LEU A 117 -6.84 8.48 11.54
N ALA A 118 -7.23 9.09 10.41
CA ALA A 118 -6.81 8.68 9.07
C ALA A 118 -5.33 8.97 8.76
N ALA A 119 -4.60 9.62 9.67
CA ALA A 119 -3.15 9.75 9.56
C ALA A 119 -2.39 8.43 9.82
N ASP A 120 -3.07 7.39 10.34
CA ASP A 120 -2.54 6.03 10.45
C ASP A 120 -3.19 5.13 9.40
N ALA A 121 -2.39 4.36 8.66
CA ALA A 121 -2.86 3.58 7.52
C ALA A 121 -3.81 2.44 7.95
N GLU A 122 -3.56 1.80 9.09
CA GLU A 122 -4.42 0.72 9.59
C GLU A 122 -5.78 1.26 10.05
N THR A 123 -5.78 2.41 10.71
CA THR A 123 -7.01 3.09 11.12
C THR A 123 -7.80 3.62 9.93
N ALA A 124 -7.12 4.17 8.91
CA ALA A 124 -7.71 4.57 7.65
C ALA A 124 -8.40 3.40 6.93
N ASN A 125 -7.81 2.21 6.92
CA ASN A 125 -8.42 1.01 6.35
C ASN A 125 -9.73 0.62 7.05
N GLU A 126 -9.81 0.75 8.38
CA GLU A 126 -11.06 0.51 9.11
C GLU A 126 -12.12 1.58 8.79
N ILE A 127 -11.73 2.84 8.69
CA ILE A 127 -12.64 3.93 8.26
C ILE A 127 -13.16 3.66 6.84
N TYR A 128 -12.30 3.16 5.93
CA TYR A 128 -12.70 2.77 4.58
C TYR A 128 -13.73 1.63 4.60
N LYS A 129 -13.53 0.58 5.41
CA LYS A 129 -14.50 -0.52 5.58
C LYS A 129 -15.86 -0.04 6.09
N LEU A 130 -15.87 1.02 6.90
CA LEU A 130 -17.08 1.67 7.42
C LEU A 130 -17.73 2.65 6.43
N LYS A 131 -17.35 2.61 5.14
CA LYS A 131 -17.80 3.52 4.08
C LYS A 131 -17.47 5.00 4.34
N GLY A 132 -16.39 5.26 5.08
CA GLY A 132 -15.97 6.61 5.43
C GLY A 132 -15.58 7.46 4.21
N LEU A 133 -15.08 6.83 3.15
CA LEU A 133 -14.70 7.52 1.92
C LEU A 133 -15.92 8.13 1.22
N GLU A 134 -16.97 7.34 1.03
CA GLU A 134 -18.20 7.72 0.34
C GLU A 134 -18.91 8.84 1.10
N LEU A 135 -18.92 8.76 2.44
CA LEU A 135 -19.49 9.80 3.31
C LEU A 135 -18.70 11.10 3.19
N LEU A 136 -17.36 11.05 3.23
CA LEU A 136 -16.52 12.23 3.06
C LEU A 136 -16.65 12.84 1.66
N GLN A 137 -16.73 12.04 0.61
CA GLN A 137 -16.98 12.53 -0.75
C GLN A 137 -18.35 13.20 -0.84
N ALA A 138 -19.40 12.61 -0.27
CA ALA A 138 -20.74 13.19 -0.24
C ALA A 138 -20.77 14.56 0.48
N ILE A 139 -20.04 14.69 1.59
CA ILE A 139 -19.91 15.97 2.32
C ILE A 139 -19.19 17.01 1.47
N ASN A 140 -18.07 16.64 0.83
CA ASN A 140 -17.25 17.56 0.05
C ASN A 140 -17.90 17.95 -1.30
N LYS A 141 -18.88 17.18 -1.79
CA LYS A 141 -19.74 17.57 -2.92
C LYS A 141 -20.79 18.63 -2.55
N SER A 142 -21.12 18.78 -1.28
CA SER A 142 -22.18 19.68 -0.80
C SER A 142 -21.61 21.02 -0.33
N ASP A 143 -21.95 22.11 -1.02
CA ASP A 143 -21.45 23.46 -0.70
C ASP A 143 -21.77 23.92 0.74
N THR A 144 -22.91 23.46 1.29
CA THR A 144 -23.36 23.82 2.65
C THR A 144 -22.79 22.95 3.76
N LYS A 145 -22.29 21.74 3.44
CA LYS A 145 -21.79 20.77 4.43
C LYS A 145 -20.26 20.67 4.43
N ARG A 146 -19.63 20.97 3.28
CA ARG A 146 -18.17 20.99 3.11
C ARG A 146 -17.52 21.94 4.11
N ASN A 147 -16.41 21.52 4.68
CA ASN A 147 -15.59 22.33 5.57
C ASN A 147 -14.11 21.95 5.41
N LYS A 148 -13.20 22.77 5.94
CA LYS A 148 -11.74 22.50 5.83
C LYS A 148 -11.34 21.15 6.41
N PHE A 149 -11.97 20.70 7.50
CA PHE A 149 -11.68 19.41 8.09
C PHE A 149 -12.19 18.24 7.25
N SER A 150 -13.31 18.38 6.51
CA SER A 150 -13.81 17.33 5.62
C SER A 150 -12.88 17.12 4.42
N GLU A 151 -12.28 18.19 3.90
CA GLU A 151 -11.27 18.11 2.83
C GLU A 151 -9.99 17.45 3.33
N ILE A 152 -9.49 17.86 4.50
CA ILE A 152 -8.30 17.27 5.12
C ILE A 152 -8.53 15.78 5.45
N ALA A 153 -9.69 15.43 6.00
CA ALA A 153 -10.05 14.05 6.31
C ALA A 153 -10.08 13.18 5.05
N LEU A 154 -10.67 13.68 3.96
CA LEU A 154 -10.70 12.98 2.68
C LEU A 154 -9.29 12.77 2.14
N ASN A 155 -8.46 13.81 2.12
CA ASN A 155 -7.08 13.71 1.65
C ASN A 155 -6.26 12.73 2.50
N LYS A 156 -6.37 12.78 3.84
CA LYS A 156 -5.67 11.85 4.74
C LYS A 156 -6.09 10.40 4.54
N LEU A 157 -7.38 10.15 4.32
CA LEU A 157 -7.87 8.81 4.00
C LEU A 157 -7.29 8.29 2.68
N LEU A 158 -7.18 9.17 1.67
CA LEU A 158 -6.58 8.82 0.38
C LEU A 158 -5.05 8.66 0.46
N ASP A 159 -4.35 9.42 1.30
CA ASP A 159 -2.89 9.28 1.52
C ASP A 159 -2.52 7.84 1.96
N SER A 160 -3.43 7.15 2.65
CA SER A 160 -3.23 5.76 3.10
C SER A 160 -3.31 4.73 1.98
N ASN A 161 -3.92 5.07 0.84
CA ASN A 161 -4.05 4.20 -0.32
C ASN A 161 -3.78 4.99 -1.61
N LEU A 162 -2.50 5.09 -1.99
CA LEU A 162 -2.07 5.86 -3.15
C LEU A 162 -2.64 5.35 -4.47
N ASN A 163 -2.90 4.04 -4.60
CA ASN A 163 -3.56 3.48 -5.79
C ASN A 163 -4.93 4.13 -6.00
N LEU A 164 -5.71 4.16 -4.92
CA LEU A 164 -7.05 4.76 -4.90
C LEU A 164 -6.98 6.28 -5.05
N LYS A 165 -6.05 6.94 -4.37
CA LYS A 165 -5.80 8.38 -4.50
C LYS A 165 -5.59 8.76 -5.95
N TYR A 166 -4.63 8.13 -6.62
CA TYR A 166 -4.30 8.46 -8.00
C TYR A 166 -5.42 8.12 -8.98
N ALA A 167 -6.14 7.01 -8.75
CA ALA A 167 -7.27 6.62 -9.58
C ALA A 167 -8.44 7.62 -9.46
N LEU A 168 -8.69 8.20 -8.27
CA LEU A 168 -9.79 9.14 -8.04
C LEU A 168 -9.43 10.59 -8.36
N THR A 169 -8.26 11.06 -7.92
CA THR A 169 -7.86 12.49 -8.05
C THR A 169 -7.07 12.75 -9.32
N GLY A 170 -6.46 11.72 -9.91
CA GLY A 170 -5.49 11.89 -10.98
C GLY A 170 -4.21 12.60 -10.53
N TYR A 171 -3.95 12.73 -9.23
CA TYR A 171 -2.83 13.51 -8.71
C TYR A 171 -2.12 12.83 -7.54
N LEU A 172 -0.80 12.69 -7.65
CA LEU A 172 0.10 12.39 -6.56
C LEU A 172 1.09 13.56 -6.39
N SER A 173 1.26 14.01 -5.14
CA SER A 173 2.16 15.09 -4.78
C SER A 173 3.63 14.62 -4.70
N THR A 174 4.53 15.55 -4.40
CA THR A 174 5.94 15.24 -4.10
C THR A 174 6.13 14.45 -2.80
N THR A 175 5.18 14.51 -1.87
CA THR A 175 5.24 13.77 -0.60
C THR A 175 4.70 12.35 -0.73
N ASP A 176 3.90 12.08 -1.76
CA ASP A 176 3.34 10.77 -2.05
C ASP A 176 4.42 9.90 -2.70
N ARG A 177 4.96 8.93 -1.94
CA ARG A 177 5.94 7.95 -2.43
C ARG A 177 5.25 6.66 -2.84
N ILE A 178 5.38 6.28 -4.12
CA ILE A 178 4.78 5.06 -4.63
C ILE A 178 5.43 3.83 -3.96
N PRO A 179 4.65 2.93 -3.32
CA PRO A 179 5.18 1.72 -2.68
C PRO A 179 5.67 0.68 -3.70
N ASP A 180 6.35 -0.38 -3.22
CA ASP A 180 6.82 -1.50 -4.06
C ASP A 180 5.72 -2.19 -4.86
N LEU A 181 4.49 -2.16 -4.36
CA LEU A 181 3.32 -2.71 -5.04
C LEU A 181 2.28 -1.61 -5.28
N PHE A 182 2.19 -1.15 -6.51
CA PHE A 182 1.26 -0.11 -6.94
C PHE A 182 0.60 -0.49 -8.27
N TYR A 183 -0.67 -0.15 -8.46
CA TYR A 183 -1.34 -0.36 -9.73
C TYR A 183 -2.26 0.78 -10.13
N ASP A 184 -2.31 1.05 -11.43
CA ASP A 184 -3.14 2.09 -12.04
C ASP A 184 -4.16 1.48 -13.03
N PRO A 185 -5.44 1.35 -12.64
CA PRO A 185 -6.50 0.95 -13.55
C PRO A 185 -7.01 2.09 -14.46
N GLY A 186 -6.55 3.32 -14.24
CA GLY A 186 -7.05 4.53 -14.89
C GLY A 186 -7.93 5.38 -13.97
N GLN A 187 -8.56 6.40 -14.56
CA GLN A 187 -9.43 7.33 -13.83
C GLN A 187 -10.73 6.64 -13.40
N LEU A 188 -10.99 6.62 -12.09
CA LEU A 188 -12.24 6.18 -11.50
C LEU A 188 -13.21 7.35 -11.34
N ARG A 189 -14.51 7.05 -11.38
CA ARG A 189 -15.53 8.01 -10.97
C ARG A 189 -15.59 8.04 -9.44
N PRO A 190 -15.99 9.17 -8.83
CA PRO A 190 -16.08 9.27 -7.37
C PRO A 190 -16.94 8.19 -6.70
N GLU A 191 -17.95 7.67 -7.39
CA GLU A 191 -18.87 6.64 -6.88
C GLU A 191 -18.32 5.21 -7.05
N ASP A 192 -17.24 5.02 -7.81
CA ASP A 192 -16.71 3.69 -8.13
C ASP A 192 -15.70 3.24 -7.06
N HIS A 193 -15.81 1.99 -6.61
CA HIS A 193 -14.80 1.38 -5.75
C HIS A 193 -13.63 0.84 -6.58
N LEU A 194 -12.41 1.00 -6.08
CA LEU A 194 -11.22 0.39 -6.66
C LEU A 194 -11.22 -1.13 -6.40
N PRO A 195 -11.30 -1.98 -7.44
CA PRO A 195 -11.16 -3.43 -7.28
C PRO A 195 -9.76 -3.79 -6.80
N SER A 196 -9.64 -4.90 -6.06
CA SER A 196 -8.33 -5.42 -5.66
C SER A 196 -7.51 -5.87 -6.87
N LEU A 197 -6.19 -5.92 -6.72
CA LEU A 197 -5.30 -6.42 -7.76
C LEU A 197 -5.63 -7.87 -8.15
N GLU A 198 -6.01 -8.69 -7.17
CA GLU A 198 -6.50 -10.07 -7.40
C GLU A 198 -7.78 -10.09 -8.25
N ALA A 199 -8.72 -9.18 -7.98
CA ALA A 199 -9.94 -9.08 -8.78
C ALA A 199 -9.63 -8.74 -10.23
N PHE A 200 -8.65 -7.86 -10.49
CA PHE A 200 -8.18 -7.57 -11.85
C PHE A 200 -7.43 -8.74 -12.50
N GLY A 201 -6.62 -9.47 -11.73
CA GLY A 201 -5.88 -10.63 -12.23
C GLY A 201 -6.76 -11.82 -12.58
N ARG A 202 -7.93 -11.96 -11.93
CA ARG A 202 -8.92 -13.02 -12.22
C ARG A 202 -9.86 -12.68 -13.38
N GLN A 203 -9.89 -11.43 -13.84
CA GLN A 203 -10.74 -11.05 -14.97
C GLN A 203 -10.22 -11.65 -16.27
N GLU A 204 -11.13 -12.11 -17.11
CA GLU A 204 -10.81 -12.51 -18.47
C GLU A 204 -10.22 -11.34 -19.26
N VAL A 205 -9.28 -11.65 -20.15
CA VAL A 205 -8.65 -10.65 -21.01
C VAL A 205 -9.73 -9.94 -21.82
N ASN A 206 -9.80 -8.62 -21.66
CA ASN A 206 -10.81 -7.79 -22.30
C ASN A 206 -10.16 -6.71 -23.18
N THR A 207 -10.98 -5.90 -23.85
CA THR A 207 -10.51 -4.78 -24.69
C THR A 207 -10.36 -3.46 -23.93
N ARG A 208 -10.61 -3.44 -22.61
CA ARG A 208 -10.45 -2.22 -21.80
C ARG A 208 -8.97 -1.89 -21.64
N ARG A 209 -8.70 -0.66 -21.22
CA ARG A 209 -7.35 -0.20 -20.86
C ARG A 209 -6.69 -1.21 -19.90
N PRO A 210 -5.41 -1.56 -20.11
CA PRO A 210 -4.70 -2.41 -19.16
C PRO A 210 -4.58 -1.74 -17.79
N VAL A 211 -4.54 -2.56 -16.75
CA VAL A 211 -4.17 -2.13 -15.40
C VAL A 211 -2.65 -2.16 -15.33
N LEU A 212 -2.02 -1.00 -15.23
CA LEU A 212 -0.56 -0.91 -15.16
C LEU A 212 -0.10 -1.30 -13.76
N LEU A 213 0.82 -2.24 -13.65
CA LEU A 213 1.35 -2.72 -12.37
C LEU A 213 2.82 -2.31 -12.21
N LEU A 214 3.14 -1.74 -11.06
CA LEU A 214 4.47 -1.57 -10.53
C LEU A 214 4.67 -2.62 -9.43
N ASN A 215 5.53 -3.61 -9.67
CA ASN A 215 5.84 -4.65 -8.68
C ASN A 215 7.36 -4.80 -8.52
N ALA A 216 7.91 -4.10 -7.54
CA ALA A 216 9.33 -4.16 -7.18
C ALA A 216 9.62 -5.03 -5.94
N GLN A 217 8.61 -5.72 -5.40
CA GLN A 217 8.81 -6.64 -4.28
C GLN A 217 9.84 -7.72 -4.66
N PRO A 218 10.68 -8.21 -3.73
CA PRO A 218 11.58 -9.32 -4.04
C PRO A 218 10.79 -10.59 -4.40
N PRO A 219 11.33 -11.47 -5.26
CA PRO A 219 10.66 -12.74 -5.56
C PRO A 219 10.48 -13.53 -4.26
N PRO A 220 9.35 -14.25 -4.09
CA PRO A 220 9.19 -15.12 -2.94
C PRO A 220 10.34 -16.13 -2.90
N PRO A 221 10.87 -16.47 -1.70
CA PRO A 221 11.90 -17.48 -1.59
C PRO A 221 11.41 -18.78 -2.24
N PRO A 222 12.27 -19.51 -2.97
CA PRO A 222 11.89 -20.80 -3.51
C PRO A 222 11.41 -21.70 -2.35
N PRO A 223 10.37 -22.53 -2.56
CA PRO A 223 9.90 -23.42 -1.52
C PRO A 223 11.08 -24.28 -1.07
N GLU A 224 11.41 -24.20 0.22
CA GLU A 224 12.43 -25.04 0.83
C GLU A 224 12.04 -26.49 0.54
N THR A 225 12.84 -27.15 -0.32
CA THR A 225 12.81 -28.60 -0.41
C THR A 225 13.15 -29.09 0.98
N LEU A 226 12.19 -29.73 1.65
CA LEU A 226 12.40 -30.48 2.88
C LEU A 226 13.57 -31.44 2.64
N ASN A 227 14.77 -31.02 3.03
CA ASN A 227 15.92 -31.90 3.05
C ASN A 227 15.73 -32.82 4.25
N ASP A 228 15.66 -34.12 3.95
CA ASP A 228 15.84 -35.21 4.89
C ASP A 228 17.14 -35.00 5.68
N ALA A 229 17.03 -34.45 6.88
CA ALA A 229 18.10 -34.38 7.85
C ALA A 229 17.63 -35.08 9.13
N ALA A 230 17.53 -36.41 9.05
CA ALA A 230 17.46 -37.28 10.20
C ALA A 230 18.61 -38.29 10.14
N THR A 231 19.81 -37.83 10.48
CA THR A 231 20.86 -38.61 11.15
C THR A 231 22.04 -37.68 11.38
N GLU A 232 22.17 -37.13 12.59
CA GLU A 232 23.44 -37.01 13.29
C GLU A 232 23.13 -37.02 14.80
N ALA A 233 23.10 -38.24 15.35
CA ALA A 233 23.25 -38.46 16.77
C ALA A 233 24.71 -38.88 17.00
N ASP A 234 25.43 -37.98 17.65
CA ASP A 234 26.49 -38.20 18.63
C ASP A 234 27.36 -39.47 18.48
N SER A 235 28.60 -39.26 18.05
CA SER A 235 29.71 -40.09 18.49
C SER A 235 30.99 -39.26 18.50
N GLU A 236 31.40 -38.91 19.72
CA GLU A 236 32.72 -38.46 20.12
C GLU A 236 33.82 -39.36 19.52
N GLU A 237 34.91 -38.78 18.99
CA GLU A 237 36.27 -39.25 19.29
C GLU A 237 37.38 -38.35 18.71
N GLN A 238 38.54 -38.51 19.32
CA GLN A 238 39.66 -37.59 19.42
C GLN A 238 40.55 -37.54 18.18
N LYS A 239 41.24 -36.40 18.04
CA LYS A 239 42.39 -36.20 17.14
C LYS A 239 43.51 -37.20 17.44
N SER A 240 43.95 -37.96 16.43
CA SER A 240 45.36 -38.35 16.30
C SER A 240 45.73 -38.63 14.84
N SER A 241 46.57 -37.74 14.31
CA SER A 241 47.78 -37.96 13.50
C SER A 241 47.87 -39.05 12.41
N GLN A 242 48.55 -38.63 11.33
CA GLN A 242 49.34 -39.40 10.34
C GLN A 242 48.52 -40.05 9.20
N GLN A 243 48.63 -39.55 7.97
CA GLN A 243 49.73 -39.64 6.98
C GLN A 243 49.43 -40.76 5.96
N MET A 244 49.69 -40.41 4.70
CA MET A 244 49.49 -41.14 3.45
C MET A 244 49.80 -42.65 3.53
N ASP A 245 49.07 -43.52 2.83
CA ASP A 245 49.39 -43.93 1.45
C ASP A 245 48.41 -45.00 0.88
N ASP A 246 48.27 -44.93 -0.43
CA ASP A 246 47.99 -45.93 -1.46
C ASP A 246 47.08 -47.18 -1.31
N SER A 247 46.18 -47.29 -2.30
CA SER A 247 45.96 -48.43 -3.20
C SER A 247 44.92 -49.55 -2.90
N LYS A 248 43.90 -49.57 -3.79
CA LYS A 248 43.48 -50.67 -4.70
C LYS A 248 42.90 -51.99 -4.15
N ALA A 249 41.57 -52.09 -4.30
CA ALA A 249 40.79 -53.14 -5.00
C ALA A 249 40.64 -54.60 -4.47
N THR A 250 39.36 -54.96 -4.24
CA THR A 250 38.62 -56.18 -4.72
C THR A 250 38.82 -57.56 -4.05
N PRO A 251 37.93 -58.57 -4.23
CA PRO A 251 36.58 -58.70 -3.64
C PRO A 251 36.24 -60.17 -3.20
N THR A 252 34.94 -60.46 -3.01
CA THR A 252 34.26 -61.79 -2.96
C THR A 252 34.27 -62.52 -1.60
N GLY A 253 33.23 -63.21 -1.13
CA GLY A 253 31.89 -63.54 -1.63
C GLY A 253 31.20 -64.59 -0.72
N ARG A 254 29.95 -64.94 -1.07
CA ARG A 254 29.14 -66.14 -0.71
C ARG A 254 28.20 -66.15 0.54
N ARG A 255 26.90 -65.94 0.23
CA ARG A 255 25.73 -66.85 0.30
C ARG A 255 25.66 -68.03 1.31
N SER A 256 24.51 -68.11 2.01
CA SER A 256 23.59 -69.28 2.16
C SER A 256 22.29 -68.81 2.86
N LYS A 257 21.03 -68.92 2.35
CA LYS A 257 20.06 -69.99 2.01
C LYS A 257 19.27 -70.63 3.17
N SER A 258 17.91 -70.63 3.03
CA SER A 258 16.85 -71.60 3.47
C SER A 258 15.87 -71.11 4.57
N LYS A 259 14.54 -71.43 4.66
CA LYS A 259 13.48 -72.04 3.80
C LYS A 259 12.12 -72.09 4.58
N GLY A 260 10.99 -71.63 4.00
CA GLY A 260 9.57 -71.97 4.32
C GLY A 260 8.91 -71.27 5.54
N LYS A 261 7.60 -71.01 5.65
CA LYS A 261 6.38 -71.49 4.95
C LYS A 261 5.14 -70.67 5.43
N ARG A 262 4.30 -70.21 4.49
CA ARG A 262 2.82 -70.12 4.56
C ARG A 262 2.17 -69.69 5.89
N GLY A 263 2.18 -68.39 6.17
CA GLY A 263 1.20 -67.71 7.04
C GLY A 263 0.78 -66.32 6.51
N ASP A 264 1.35 -65.92 5.38
CA ASP A 264 1.49 -64.49 5.05
C ASP A 264 0.48 -63.97 4.03
N ALA A 265 -0.36 -64.82 3.43
CA ALA A 265 -1.20 -64.42 2.29
C ALA A 265 -2.46 -63.62 2.71
N GLU A 266 -3.08 -63.95 3.84
CA GLU A 266 -4.30 -63.29 4.32
C GLU A 266 -3.99 -61.99 5.09
N ALA A 267 -2.88 -61.98 5.83
CA ALA A 267 -2.33 -60.77 6.46
C ALA A 267 -1.77 -59.77 5.43
N ALA A 268 -1.14 -60.24 4.35
CA ALA A 268 -0.66 -59.37 3.28
C ALA A 268 -1.81 -58.71 2.49
N ALA A 269 -2.94 -59.42 2.28
CA ALA A 269 -4.10 -58.86 1.60
C ALA A 269 -4.79 -57.75 2.42
N ALA A 270 -4.91 -57.94 3.74
CA ALA A 270 -5.45 -56.91 4.64
C ALA A 270 -4.51 -55.70 4.78
N ALA A 271 -3.19 -55.93 4.84
CA ALA A 271 -2.19 -54.86 4.87
C ALA A 271 -2.14 -54.07 3.55
N ALA A 272 -2.30 -54.74 2.40
CA ALA A 272 -2.38 -54.11 1.07
C ALA A 272 -3.66 -53.27 0.89
N ALA A 273 -4.80 -53.72 1.42
CA ALA A 273 -6.04 -52.97 1.39
C ALA A 273 -5.98 -51.72 2.30
N ALA A 274 -5.36 -51.82 3.47
CA ALA A 274 -5.16 -50.70 4.38
C ALA A 274 -4.17 -49.66 3.81
N THR A 275 -3.09 -50.09 3.16
CA THR A 275 -2.16 -49.19 2.47
C THR A 275 -2.76 -48.55 1.23
N ALA A 276 -3.61 -49.26 0.47
CA ALA A 276 -4.35 -48.67 -0.65
C ALA A 276 -5.39 -47.64 -0.18
N ALA A 277 -6.09 -47.89 0.93
CA ALA A 277 -7.03 -46.94 1.53
C ALA A 277 -6.32 -45.71 2.10
N ALA A 278 -5.14 -45.88 2.74
CA ALA A 278 -4.32 -44.78 3.21
C ALA A 278 -3.71 -43.97 2.05
N ALA A 279 -3.30 -44.62 0.96
CA ALA A 279 -2.82 -43.94 -0.25
C ALA A 279 -3.95 -43.19 -0.98
N ALA A 280 -5.17 -43.75 -1.02
CA ALA A 280 -6.34 -43.07 -1.58
C ALA A 280 -6.79 -41.89 -0.71
N ALA A 281 -6.71 -42.01 0.63
CA ALA A 281 -6.98 -40.91 1.56
C ALA A 281 -5.89 -39.83 1.47
N ALA A 282 -4.63 -40.19 1.28
CA ALA A 282 -3.53 -39.25 1.05
C ALA A 282 -3.64 -38.57 -0.33
N ALA A 283 -4.08 -39.27 -1.36
CA ALA A 283 -4.36 -38.69 -2.68
C ALA A 283 -5.60 -37.78 -2.65
N ALA A 284 -6.64 -38.13 -1.90
CA ALA A 284 -7.81 -37.28 -1.67
C ALA A 284 -7.46 -36.05 -0.80
N ALA A 285 -6.56 -36.20 0.17
CA ALA A 285 -6.02 -35.07 0.94
C ALA A 285 -5.12 -34.16 0.09
N ALA A 286 -4.30 -34.73 -0.81
CA ALA A 286 -3.49 -33.97 -1.77
C ALA A 286 -4.38 -33.23 -2.79
N ALA A 287 -5.45 -33.86 -3.28
CA ALA A 287 -6.44 -33.22 -4.14
C ALA A 287 -7.27 -32.15 -3.40
N ALA A 288 -7.51 -32.32 -2.09
CA ALA A 288 -8.16 -31.32 -1.24
C ALA A 288 -7.23 -30.12 -0.91
N VAL A 289 -5.91 -30.34 -0.86
CA VAL A 289 -4.92 -29.25 -0.78
C VAL A 289 -4.86 -28.46 -2.09
N GLU A 290 -5.00 -29.13 -3.24
CA GLU A 290 -5.14 -28.48 -4.56
C GLU A 290 -6.47 -27.72 -4.75
N ALA A 291 -7.50 -28.03 -3.95
CA ALA A 291 -8.79 -27.34 -3.97
C ALA A 291 -8.84 -26.07 -3.11
N THR A 292 -7.78 -25.74 -2.37
CA THR A 292 -7.65 -24.40 -1.78
C THR A 292 -7.15 -23.45 -2.87
N PRO A 293 -7.89 -22.37 -3.21
CA PRO A 293 -7.44 -21.44 -4.23
C PRO A 293 -6.10 -20.86 -3.79
N LYS A 294 -5.05 -21.19 -4.55
CA LYS A 294 -3.70 -20.69 -4.32
C LYS A 294 -3.77 -19.17 -4.12
N PRO A 295 -3.19 -18.61 -3.04
CA PRO A 295 -3.24 -17.17 -2.80
C PRO A 295 -2.68 -16.45 -4.03
N TYR A 296 -3.43 -15.47 -4.54
CA TYR A 296 -3.05 -14.73 -5.74
C TYR A 296 -1.71 -14.04 -5.52
N SER A 297 -0.71 -14.40 -6.33
CA SER A 297 0.58 -13.72 -6.38
C SER A 297 0.59 -12.73 -7.54
N PRO A 298 0.92 -11.44 -7.30
CA PRO A 298 1.06 -10.48 -8.39
C PRO A 298 2.19 -10.92 -9.35
N PRO A 299 2.07 -10.65 -10.66
CA PRO A 299 3.11 -11.01 -11.61
C PRO A 299 4.41 -10.27 -11.28
N GLU A 300 5.53 -10.97 -11.38
CA GLU A 300 6.85 -10.38 -11.17
C GLU A 300 7.23 -9.42 -12.30
N ASP A 301 8.00 -8.38 -11.94
CA ASP A 301 8.48 -7.39 -12.90
C ASP A 301 10.02 -7.29 -12.88
N ALA A 302 10.69 -8.28 -13.46
CA ALA A 302 12.14 -8.26 -13.62
C ALA A 302 12.62 -7.07 -14.47
N GLY A 303 11.80 -6.60 -15.41
CA GLY A 303 12.10 -5.44 -16.24
C GLY A 303 12.18 -4.17 -15.42
N LEU A 304 11.26 -3.98 -14.48
CA LEU A 304 11.24 -2.86 -13.54
C LEU A 304 12.42 -2.91 -12.57
N ARG A 305 12.77 -4.07 -12.01
CA ARG A 305 13.94 -4.20 -11.12
C ARG A 305 15.23 -3.73 -11.79
N ARG A 306 15.44 -4.13 -13.05
CA ARG A 306 16.57 -3.63 -13.87
C ARG A 306 16.51 -2.12 -14.10
N CYS A 307 15.31 -1.55 -14.32
CA CYS A 307 15.16 -0.09 -14.41
C CYS A 307 15.60 0.61 -13.13
N ILE A 308 15.26 0.06 -11.97
CA ILE A 308 15.60 0.64 -10.66
C ILE A 308 17.13 0.68 -10.50
N GLU A 309 17.80 -0.45 -10.70
CA GLU A 309 19.27 -0.56 -10.59
C GLU A 309 19.98 0.42 -11.55
N GLU A 310 19.47 0.55 -12.78
CA GLU A 310 20.02 1.45 -13.77
C GLU A 310 19.78 2.92 -13.42
N ALA A 311 18.59 3.27 -12.94
CA ALA A 311 18.26 4.62 -12.48
C ALA A 311 19.14 5.05 -11.31
N GLU A 312 19.32 4.19 -10.30
CA GLU A 312 20.19 4.44 -9.15
C GLU A 312 21.63 4.70 -9.59
N ARG A 313 22.14 3.91 -10.54
CA ARG A 313 23.49 4.09 -11.10
C ARG A 313 23.65 5.41 -11.84
N LEU A 314 22.68 5.80 -12.67
CA LEU A 314 22.72 7.05 -13.45
C LEU A 314 22.65 8.29 -12.54
N VAL A 315 21.76 8.27 -11.55
CA VAL A 315 21.63 9.36 -10.58
C VAL A 315 22.89 9.47 -9.71
N ALA A 316 23.49 8.36 -9.29
CA ALA A 316 24.74 8.36 -8.54
C ALA A 316 25.94 8.94 -9.32
N GLN A 317 25.89 8.93 -10.65
CA GLN A 317 26.92 9.48 -11.53
C GLN A 317 26.66 10.95 -11.93
N SER A 318 25.46 11.47 -11.63
CA SER A 318 25.05 12.81 -12.02
C SER A 318 25.63 13.86 -11.06
N GLY A 319 26.06 15.01 -11.61
CA GLY A 319 26.66 16.09 -10.83
C GLY A 319 25.67 17.17 -10.37
N SER A 320 24.42 17.13 -10.83
CA SER A 320 23.40 18.12 -10.48
C SER A 320 21.98 17.55 -10.55
N ALA A 321 21.06 18.10 -9.74
CA ALA A 321 19.64 17.70 -9.76
C ALA A 321 18.99 17.80 -11.16
N ARG A 322 19.45 18.74 -12.00
CA ARG A 322 18.97 18.87 -13.38
C ARG A 322 19.44 17.70 -14.25
N GLU A 323 20.70 17.31 -14.10
CA GLU A 323 21.29 16.17 -14.81
C GLU A 323 20.64 14.85 -14.35
N GLU A 324 20.41 14.69 -13.05
CA GLU A 324 19.69 13.52 -12.49
C GLU A 324 18.32 13.33 -13.16
N ILE A 325 17.54 14.42 -13.30
CA ILE A 325 16.22 14.40 -13.97
C ILE A 325 16.36 14.07 -15.46
N GLN A 326 17.35 14.65 -16.13
CA GLN A 326 17.61 14.43 -17.56
C GLN A 326 17.97 12.97 -17.85
N GLN A 327 18.89 12.40 -17.07
CA GLN A 327 19.31 11.00 -17.20
C GLN A 327 18.13 10.05 -16.92
N LEU A 328 17.36 10.33 -15.87
CA LEU A 328 16.19 9.52 -15.53
C LEU A 328 15.11 9.57 -16.61
N ALA A 329 14.84 10.75 -17.17
CA ALA A 329 13.89 10.94 -18.26
C ALA A 329 14.33 10.22 -19.54
N GLY A 330 15.62 10.29 -19.87
CA GLY A 330 16.24 9.55 -20.98
C GLY A 330 16.03 8.05 -20.84
N LEU A 331 16.38 7.48 -19.67
CA LEU A 331 16.18 6.07 -19.35
C LEU A 331 14.71 5.64 -19.54
N VAL A 332 13.76 6.39 -18.98
CA VAL A 332 12.33 6.07 -19.10
C VAL A 332 11.88 6.08 -20.57
N SER A 333 12.33 7.07 -21.33
CA SER A 333 12.00 7.18 -22.75
C SER A 333 12.57 6.01 -23.56
N GLU A 334 13.86 5.71 -23.41
CA GLU A 334 14.54 4.62 -24.12
C GLU A 334 13.90 3.25 -23.84
N ARG A 335 13.53 2.99 -22.59
CA ARG A 335 12.85 1.74 -22.19
C ARG A 335 11.44 1.60 -22.78
N MET A 336 10.83 2.69 -23.20
CA MET A 336 9.46 2.75 -23.73
C MET A 336 9.39 3.24 -25.19
N GLY A 337 10.44 2.97 -25.97
CA GLY A 337 10.46 3.17 -27.42
C GLY A 337 11.06 4.48 -27.91
N GLY A 338 11.78 5.21 -27.05
CA GLY A 338 12.57 6.39 -27.41
C GLY A 338 11.77 7.69 -27.57
N ALA A 339 12.43 8.76 -28.01
CA ALA A 339 11.76 10.03 -28.28
C ALA A 339 10.74 9.88 -29.43
N ILE A 340 9.62 10.57 -29.32
CA ILE A 340 8.53 10.57 -30.31
C ILE A 340 8.51 11.93 -30.97
N GLU A 341 8.51 11.99 -32.31
CA GLU A 341 8.44 13.26 -33.02
C GLU A 341 7.10 13.98 -32.78
N HIS A 342 7.14 15.31 -32.85
CA HIS A 342 5.95 16.13 -32.71
C HIS A 342 4.94 15.81 -33.83
N GLY A 343 3.71 15.46 -33.45
CA GLY A 343 2.65 15.08 -34.40
C GLY A 343 2.57 13.58 -34.72
N GLU A 344 3.58 12.79 -34.36
CA GLU A 344 3.60 11.34 -34.63
C GLU A 344 3.05 10.49 -33.48
N LEU A 345 2.57 11.11 -32.40
CA LEU A 345 2.04 10.39 -31.23
C LEU A 345 0.91 9.41 -31.59
N MET A 346 0.07 9.76 -32.57
CA MET A 346 -1.01 8.89 -33.05
C MET A 346 -0.49 7.70 -33.88
N GLN A 347 0.69 7.82 -34.48
CA GLN A 347 1.32 6.81 -35.33
C GLN A 347 2.26 5.87 -34.55
N PHE A 348 2.67 6.26 -33.34
CA PHE A 348 3.60 5.51 -32.49
C PHE A 348 3.16 4.07 -32.15
N GLY A 349 1.87 3.74 -32.31
CA GLY A 349 1.42 2.34 -32.33
C GLY A 349 1.51 1.57 -31.01
N TYR A 350 1.47 2.25 -29.86
CA TYR A 350 1.65 1.65 -28.53
C TYR A 350 0.57 0.61 -28.14
N GLU A 351 -0.61 0.64 -28.76
CA GLU A 351 -1.76 -0.20 -28.38
C GLU A 351 -1.58 -1.68 -28.74
N LEU A 352 -0.92 -1.97 -29.86
CA LEU A 352 -0.71 -3.35 -30.32
C LEU A 352 0.24 -4.12 -29.39
N PRO A 353 1.44 -3.61 -29.03
CA PRO A 353 2.31 -4.26 -28.05
C PRO A 353 1.62 -4.50 -26.70
N LEU A 354 0.84 -3.52 -26.21
CA LEU A 354 0.08 -3.69 -24.96
C LEU A 354 -0.97 -4.81 -25.06
N SER A 355 -1.68 -4.89 -26.19
CA SER A 355 -2.68 -5.94 -26.41
C SER A 355 -2.05 -7.33 -26.50
N GLN A 356 -0.89 -7.43 -27.15
CA GLN A 356 -0.09 -8.67 -27.21
C GLN A 356 0.39 -9.08 -25.82
N LEU A 357 0.82 -8.15 -24.97
CA LEU A 357 1.21 -8.42 -23.59
C LEU A 357 0.03 -8.96 -22.77
N LYS A 358 -1.16 -8.34 -22.86
CA LYS A 358 -2.36 -8.84 -22.17
C LYS A 358 -2.69 -10.28 -22.56
N PHE A 359 -2.59 -10.60 -23.85
CA PHE A 359 -2.83 -11.94 -24.37
C PHE A 359 -1.77 -12.94 -23.88
N ALA A 360 -0.49 -12.58 -23.95
CA ALA A 360 0.63 -13.42 -23.51
C ALA A 360 0.57 -13.72 -22.01
N LEU A 361 0.23 -12.72 -21.19
CA LEU A 361 0.08 -12.85 -19.74
C LEU A 361 -1.26 -13.50 -19.32
N LYS A 362 -2.21 -13.64 -20.26
CA LYS A 362 -3.61 -14.05 -19.99
C LYS A 362 -4.25 -13.23 -18.86
N SER A 363 -3.92 -11.94 -18.79
CA SER A 363 -4.35 -11.04 -17.72
C SER A 363 -4.50 -9.61 -18.24
N ASN A 364 -5.38 -8.83 -17.63
CA ASN A 364 -5.49 -7.40 -17.89
C ASN A 364 -4.46 -6.57 -17.10
N VAL A 365 -3.78 -7.20 -16.14
CA VAL A 365 -2.72 -6.60 -15.33
C VAL A 365 -1.40 -6.71 -16.09
N VAL A 366 -0.81 -5.57 -16.43
CA VAL A 366 0.41 -5.48 -17.23
C VAL A 366 1.51 -4.86 -16.37
N PRO A 367 2.58 -5.61 -16.03
CA PRO A 367 3.78 -5.06 -15.39
C PRO A 367 4.41 -3.98 -16.27
N ILE A 368 4.70 -2.81 -15.68
CA ILE A 368 5.17 -1.65 -16.44
C ILE A 368 6.53 -1.91 -17.09
N GLY A 369 7.38 -2.75 -16.49
CA GLY A 369 8.71 -3.04 -17.00
C GLY A 369 8.72 -3.93 -18.24
N LEU A 370 7.56 -4.50 -18.60
CA LEU A 370 7.36 -5.23 -19.86
C LEU A 370 6.85 -4.34 -21.00
N VAL A 371 6.43 -3.10 -20.70
CA VAL A 371 5.90 -2.16 -21.71
C VAL A 371 7.07 -1.60 -22.52
N SER A 372 7.23 -2.09 -23.75
CA SER A 372 8.30 -1.67 -24.67
C SER A 372 8.00 -0.39 -25.46
N ALA A 373 6.72 -0.03 -25.61
CA ALA A 373 6.27 1.17 -26.30
C ALA A 373 5.26 1.91 -25.41
N GLY A 374 5.63 3.09 -24.93
CA GLY A 374 4.84 3.90 -24.00
C GLY A 374 4.66 5.34 -24.46
N ILE A 375 3.55 5.95 -24.05
CA ILE A 375 3.21 7.35 -24.26
C ILE A 375 3.21 8.07 -22.89
N HIS A 376 2.74 9.31 -22.85
CA HIS A 376 2.63 10.16 -21.66
C HIS A 376 2.26 9.42 -20.35
N CYS A 377 1.12 8.72 -20.30
CA CYS A 377 0.67 8.06 -19.07
C CYS A 377 1.58 6.92 -18.59
N HIS A 378 2.15 6.13 -19.51
CA HIS A 378 3.06 5.04 -19.18
C HIS A 378 4.39 5.60 -18.66
N ARG A 379 4.94 6.57 -19.38
CA ARG A 379 6.24 7.18 -19.07
C ARG A 379 6.18 7.98 -17.78
N ALA A 380 5.14 8.79 -17.57
CA ALA A 380 5.01 9.60 -16.36
C ALA A 380 4.86 8.74 -15.09
N LEU A 381 4.15 7.61 -15.20
CA LEU A 381 4.01 6.67 -14.09
C LEU A 381 5.36 6.01 -13.75
N LEU A 382 6.09 5.53 -14.75
CA LEU A 382 7.42 4.93 -14.53
C LEU A 382 8.41 5.97 -14.00
N PHE A 383 8.42 7.19 -14.56
CA PHE A 383 9.28 8.27 -14.10
C PHE A 383 9.01 8.62 -12.64
N LYS A 384 7.74 8.81 -12.24
CA LYS A 384 7.37 9.06 -10.85
C LYS A 384 7.89 7.97 -9.92
N PHE A 385 7.67 6.70 -10.29
CA PHE A 385 8.09 5.58 -9.49
C PHE A 385 9.61 5.53 -9.29
N LEU A 386 10.38 5.69 -10.36
CA LEU A 386 11.84 5.69 -10.28
C LEU A 386 12.36 6.92 -9.53
N ALA A 387 11.77 8.09 -9.75
CA ALA A 387 12.08 9.33 -9.03
C ALA A 387 11.92 9.16 -7.51
N ASP A 388 10.87 8.46 -7.07
CA ASP A 388 10.66 8.16 -5.64
C ASP A 388 11.75 7.25 -5.05
N ARG A 389 12.36 6.35 -5.86
CA ARG A 389 13.47 5.49 -5.42
C ARG A 389 14.78 6.25 -5.26
N VAL A 390 15.09 7.10 -6.23
CA VAL A 390 16.35 7.84 -6.27
C VAL A 390 16.28 9.16 -5.49
N GLY A 391 15.12 9.53 -4.96
CA GLY A 391 14.94 10.70 -4.08
C GLY A 391 14.62 12.00 -4.81
N ILE A 392 14.21 11.96 -6.08
CA ILE A 392 13.78 13.13 -6.84
C ILE A 392 12.32 13.47 -6.51
N ASN A 393 12.11 14.68 -5.96
CA ASN A 393 10.78 15.17 -5.65
C ASN A 393 10.03 15.56 -6.92
N CYS A 394 9.08 14.73 -7.34
CA CYS A 394 8.18 15.02 -8.46
C CYS A 394 6.72 14.69 -8.16
N THR A 395 5.81 15.37 -8.84
CA THR A 395 4.38 15.01 -8.88
C THR A 395 4.12 13.97 -9.97
N LEU A 396 2.95 13.35 -9.90
CA LEU A 396 2.35 12.63 -11.02
C LEU A 396 0.95 13.19 -11.25
N VAL A 397 0.74 13.79 -12.42
CA VAL A 397 -0.52 14.45 -12.78
C VAL A 397 -1.11 13.76 -13.99
N ARG A 398 -2.36 13.33 -13.87
CA ARG A 398 -3.16 12.75 -14.95
C ARG A 398 -3.91 13.85 -15.68
N GLY A 399 -3.73 13.88 -17.00
CA GLY A 399 -4.51 14.70 -17.92
C GLY A 399 -5.65 13.92 -18.56
N GLN A 400 -6.18 14.50 -19.63
CA GLN A 400 -7.22 13.86 -20.45
C GLN A 400 -6.57 13.00 -21.55
N TYR A 401 -7.31 12.02 -22.08
CA TYR A 401 -6.91 11.25 -23.27
C TYR A 401 -5.49 10.64 -23.19
N ASN A 402 -5.22 9.88 -22.11
CA ASN A 402 -3.93 9.25 -21.85
C ASN A 402 -2.74 10.22 -21.66
N ARG A 403 -2.97 11.52 -21.53
CA ARG A 403 -1.94 12.47 -21.06
C ARG A 403 -1.69 12.28 -19.58
N ALA A 404 -0.43 12.36 -19.21
CA ALA A 404 0.03 12.53 -17.84
C ALA A 404 1.43 13.16 -17.89
N TRP A 405 1.82 13.84 -16.82
CA TRP A 405 3.11 14.49 -16.73
C TRP A 405 3.60 14.53 -15.29
N ASN A 406 4.89 14.83 -15.14
CA ASN A 406 5.53 15.03 -13.85
C ASN A 406 6.00 16.48 -13.75
N GLU A 407 5.83 17.06 -12.58
CA GLU A 407 6.33 18.38 -12.26
C GLU A 407 7.41 18.25 -11.18
N VAL A 408 8.50 18.97 -11.36
CA VAL A 408 9.69 18.97 -10.50
C VAL A 408 9.99 20.38 -10.03
N TRP A 409 10.63 20.51 -8.87
CA TRP A 409 11.05 21.80 -8.33
C TRP A 409 12.57 21.85 -8.31
N LEU A 410 13.14 22.85 -8.98
CA LEU A 410 14.57 23.08 -9.03
C LEU A 410 14.90 24.50 -8.61
N THR A 411 15.97 24.63 -7.84
CA THR A 411 16.55 25.93 -7.52
C THR A 411 17.58 26.28 -8.58
N GLU A 412 17.31 27.29 -9.40
CA GLU A 412 18.29 27.83 -10.33
C GLU A 412 19.29 28.71 -9.54
N SER A 413 20.57 28.34 -9.60
CA SER A 413 21.67 29.12 -9.03
C SER A 413 22.35 29.89 -10.16
N GLU A 414 21.86 31.09 -10.47
CA GLU A 414 22.57 32.02 -11.36
C GLU A 414 23.58 32.86 -10.53
N GLY A 415 24.82 32.36 -10.45
CA GLY A 415 25.90 33.02 -9.69
C GLY A 415 25.74 32.89 -8.18
N GLN A 416 25.84 34.02 -7.45
CA GLN A 416 25.84 34.06 -5.97
C GLN A 416 24.46 34.27 -5.34
N ARG A 417 23.39 34.37 -6.14
CA ARG A 417 22.03 34.54 -5.65
C ARG A 417 21.24 33.25 -5.88
N SER A 418 20.81 32.64 -4.79
CA SER A 418 19.90 31.50 -4.81
C SER A 418 18.47 32.02 -4.98
N HIS A 419 17.82 31.67 -6.08
CA HIS A 419 16.41 31.99 -6.32
C HIS A 419 15.50 30.96 -5.60
N PRO A 420 14.22 31.30 -5.32
CA PRO A 420 13.28 30.30 -4.83
C PRO A 420 13.13 29.16 -5.85
N PRO A 421 12.84 27.93 -5.39
CA PRO A 421 12.67 26.78 -6.27
C PRO A 421 11.54 27.03 -7.27
N SER A 422 11.84 26.88 -8.56
CA SER A 422 10.91 27.05 -9.66
C SER A 422 10.37 25.70 -10.11
N GLN A 423 9.09 25.67 -10.46
CA GLN A 423 8.41 24.48 -10.95
C GLN A 423 8.70 24.29 -12.45
N PHE A 424 8.93 23.05 -12.88
CA PHE A 424 9.10 22.66 -14.27
C PHE A 424 8.31 21.40 -14.58
N VAL A 425 7.85 21.28 -15.82
CA VAL A 425 7.27 20.04 -16.36
C VAL A 425 8.37 19.26 -17.07
N VAL A 426 8.51 17.98 -16.76
CA VAL A 426 9.50 17.12 -17.41
C VAL A 426 8.91 16.58 -18.71
N ASP A 427 9.55 16.89 -19.84
CA ASP A 427 9.23 16.24 -21.11
C ASP A 427 9.81 14.83 -21.11
N LEU A 428 8.93 13.84 -21.22
CA LEU A 428 9.28 12.41 -21.34
C LEU A 428 9.01 11.84 -22.72
N VAL A 429 8.46 12.64 -23.65
CA VAL A 429 7.90 12.17 -24.91
C VAL A 429 8.65 12.73 -26.11
N PHE A 430 8.72 14.05 -26.25
CA PHE A 430 9.27 14.66 -27.46
C PHE A 430 10.78 14.91 -27.34
N GLU A 431 11.18 15.59 -26.28
CA GLU A 431 12.59 15.84 -25.94
C GLU A 431 12.87 15.34 -24.51
N PRO A 432 13.09 14.02 -24.32
CA PRO A 432 13.25 13.42 -23.00
C PRO A 432 14.29 14.13 -22.14
N GLY A 433 13.87 14.63 -20.97
CA GLY A 433 14.71 15.35 -20.02
C GLY A 433 14.69 16.87 -20.17
N ARG A 434 14.03 17.40 -21.21
CA ARG A 434 13.80 18.85 -21.29
C ARG A 434 12.85 19.31 -20.19
N LEU A 435 13.21 20.42 -19.56
CA LEU A 435 12.43 21.04 -18.49
C LEU A 435 11.65 22.24 -19.05
N LEU A 436 10.33 22.11 -19.07
CA LEU A 436 9.43 23.12 -19.61
C LEU A 436 8.92 24.03 -18.49
N LYS A 437 9.00 25.36 -18.69
CA LYS A 437 8.41 26.32 -17.75
C LYS A 437 6.88 26.19 -17.78
N PRO A 438 6.18 26.16 -16.63
CA PRO A 438 4.75 25.83 -16.56
C PRO A 438 3.86 26.77 -17.36
N ASP A 439 4.25 28.04 -17.50
CA ASP A 439 3.51 29.06 -18.25
C ASP A 439 3.92 29.16 -19.73
N SER A 440 4.83 28.29 -20.20
CA SER A 440 5.22 28.29 -21.61
C SER A 440 4.13 27.64 -22.48
N ILE A 441 4.08 28.07 -23.75
CA ILE A 441 3.20 27.48 -24.77
C ILE A 441 3.51 25.99 -24.92
N GLU A 442 4.79 25.63 -24.85
CA GLU A 442 5.27 24.24 -24.95
C GLU A 442 4.72 23.37 -23.81
N ALA A 443 4.76 23.86 -22.56
CA ALA A 443 4.20 23.14 -21.42
C ALA A 443 2.67 23.01 -21.54
N CYS A 444 1.98 24.04 -22.03
CA CYS A 444 0.54 23.98 -22.27
C CYS A 444 0.20 22.93 -23.33
N SER A 445 0.92 22.90 -24.44
CA SER A 445 0.78 21.91 -25.52
C SER A 445 1.17 20.51 -25.08
N TYR A 446 2.10 20.36 -24.14
CA TYR A 446 2.46 19.07 -23.56
C TYR A 446 1.31 18.49 -22.71
N LYS A 447 0.64 19.36 -21.93
CA LYS A 447 -0.44 18.99 -21.01
C LYS A 447 -1.79 18.76 -21.71
N LYS A 448 -1.98 19.32 -22.92
CA LYS A 448 -3.25 19.31 -23.65
C LYS A 448 -3.12 18.62 -25.02
N ILE A 449 -4.27 18.36 -25.65
CA ILE A 449 -4.33 17.97 -27.07
C ILE A 449 -4.34 19.23 -27.91
#